data_AF-A0A358GHS4-F1
#
_entry.id   AF-A0A358GHS4-F1
#
_cell.length_a   1.000
_cell.length_b   1.000
_cell.length_c   1.000
_cell.angle_alpha   90.00
_cell.angle_beta   90.00
_cell.angle_gamma   90.00
#
_symmetry.space_group_name_H-M   'P 1'
#
loop_
_entity.id
_entity.type
_entity.pdbx_description
1 polymer ?
#
loop_
_entity_poly.entity_id
_entity_poly.type
_entity_poly.pdbx_seq_one_letter_code
_entity_poly.pdbx_strand_id
1 'polypeptide(L)'
;MATNDLFRYDEQLDKYFDVKITWNQKTKTASLTKGGKTFNATVGNGVLLKNGSVYVQFKALSNFFYPNDYIKWDTSTLTGNSEHITVYARPLTDNQALTLATNAMSKKKYWIQFHKNNVEIGLPESEYIQWNKSLTKFKAVFHSDGIVGDYNYSYSIEAEMTKKANDWTITSFNYFDGTRIYYP
;
A
#
# COMPACT_ATOMS: atom_id res chain seq x y z
N MET A 1 18.93 -12.50 13.00
CA MET A 1 19.00 -11.04 12.74
C MET A 1 17.61 -10.59 12.37
N ALA A 2 16.90 -9.92 13.29
CA ALA A 2 15.52 -9.50 13.08
C ALA A 2 15.49 -8.26 12.18
N THR A 3 14.81 -8.37 11.05
CA THR A 3 14.48 -7.24 10.17
C THR A 3 13.42 -6.40 10.86
N ASN A 4 13.82 -5.25 11.40
CA ASN A 4 12.89 -4.26 11.92
C ASN A 4 12.18 -3.58 10.74
N ASP A 5 10.86 -3.70 10.68
CA ASP A 5 10.01 -3.05 9.69
C ASP A 5 9.91 -1.55 9.98
N LEU A 6 10.32 -0.74 9.01
CA LEU A 6 10.58 0.68 9.14
C LEU A 6 9.83 1.42 8.02
N PHE A 7 8.87 2.25 8.42
CA PHE A 7 8.05 3.19 7.62
C PHE A 7 8.75 4.38 6.96
N ARG A 8 8.67 4.50 5.64
CA ARG A 8 9.18 5.65 4.88
C ARG A 8 8.27 6.88 5.03
N TYR A 9 8.87 8.06 5.22
CA TYR A 9 8.22 9.38 5.22
C TYR A 9 7.76 9.78 3.80
N ASP A 10 6.53 10.29 3.71
CA ASP A 10 5.97 10.97 2.53
C ASP A 10 5.50 12.37 2.97
N GLU A 11 5.98 13.41 2.29
CA GLU A 11 5.71 14.83 2.57
C GLU A 11 4.22 15.19 2.39
N GLN A 12 3.40 14.31 1.82
CA GLN A 12 1.98 14.56 1.59
C GLN A 12 1.07 14.31 2.81
N LEU A 13 1.58 13.77 3.92
CA LEU A 13 0.77 13.45 5.11
C LEU A 13 0.19 14.69 5.82
N ASP A 14 0.86 15.85 5.73
CA ASP A 14 0.44 17.09 6.39
C ASP A 14 -0.91 17.62 5.85
N LYS A 15 -1.25 17.31 4.58
CA LYS A 15 -2.47 17.81 3.92
C LYS A 15 -3.75 17.07 4.28
N TYR A 16 -3.66 15.83 4.77
CA TYR A 16 -4.83 14.95 4.89
C TYR A 16 -5.26 14.66 6.33
N PHE A 17 -4.43 14.97 7.34
CA PHE A 17 -4.67 14.49 8.71
C PHE A 17 -4.61 15.55 9.82
N ASP A 18 -4.51 16.85 9.48
CA ASP A 18 -4.23 17.93 10.44
C ASP A 18 -3.05 17.56 11.37
N VAL A 19 -1.96 17.13 10.72
CA VAL A 19 -0.73 16.72 11.37
C VAL A 19 0.38 17.65 10.91
N LYS A 20 1.22 18.09 11.85
CA LYS A 20 2.45 18.83 11.56
C LYS A 20 3.65 17.98 11.92
N ILE A 21 4.50 17.68 10.95
CA ILE A 21 5.73 16.91 11.16
C ILE A 21 6.94 17.85 11.01
N THR A 22 7.90 17.77 11.93
CA THR A 22 9.14 18.55 11.83
C THR A 22 10.37 17.73 12.21
N TRP A 23 11.53 18.15 11.71
CA TRP A 23 12.83 17.57 12.03
C TRP A 23 13.81 18.63 12.53
N ASN A 24 14.35 18.44 13.72
CA ASN A 24 15.43 19.26 14.26
C ASN A 24 16.79 18.57 14.01
N GLN A 25 17.54 19.10 13.05
CA GLN A 25 18.85 18.55 12.66
C GLN A 25 19.90 18.62 13.77
N LYS A 26 19.84 19.64 14.65
CA LYS A 26 20.80 19.84 15.74
C LYS A 26 20.58 18.85 16.87
N THR A 27 19.33 18.64 17.27
CA THR A 27 18.98 17.74 18.39
C THR A 27 18.67 16.32 17.96
N LYS A 28 18.62 16.06 16.64
CA LYS A 28 18.24 14.77 16.05
C LYS A 28 16.87 14.30 16.54
N THR A 29 15.92 15.24 16.58
CA THR A 29 14.56 15.02 17.10
C THR A 29 13.55 15.17 15.98
N ALA A 30 12.69 14.16 15.79
CA ALA A 30 11.47 14.29 15.01
C ALA A 30 10.31 14.67 15.92
N SER A 31 9.45 15.55 15.44
CA SER A 31 8.24 15.98 16.13
C SER A 31 7.02 15.71 15.27
N LEU A 32 5.94 15.21 15.89
CA LEU A 32 4.65 15.04 15.26
C LEU A 32 3.58 15.69 16.13
N THR A 33 2.90 16.71 15.60
CA THR A 33 1.81 17.41 16.29
C THR A 33 0.47 17.04 15.68
N LYS A 34 -0.50 16.62 16.49
CA LYS A 34 -1.89 16.36 16.09
C LYS A 34 -2.83 16.82 17.20
N GLY A 35 -3.86 17.59 16.87
CA GLY A 35 -4.85 18.08 17.85
C GLY A 35 -4.23 18.84 19.04
N GLY A 36 -3.21 19.67 18.78
CA GLY A 36 -2.50 20.45 19.80
C GLY A 36 -1.50 19.67 20.67
N LYS A 37 -1.40 18.34 20.54
CA LYS A 37 -0.42 17.51 21.25
C LYS A 37 0.78 17.21 20.36
N THR A 38 1.99 17.34 20.91
CA THR A 38 3.25 17.12 20.18
C THR A 38 4.02 15.93 20.76
N PHE A 39 4.16 14.88 19.95
CA PHE A 39 5.08 13.79 20.20
C PHE A 39 6.48 14.18 19.75
N ASN A 40 7.50 13.96 20.58
CA ASN A 40 8.90 14.18 20.25
C ASN A 40 9.68 12.88 20.38
N ALA A 41 10.51 12.59 19.39
CA ALA A 41 11.24 11.34 19.34
C ALA A 41 12.66 11.54 18.82
N THR A 42 13.62 11.08 19.61
CA THR A 42 15.05 11.24 19.33
C THR A 42 15.62 9.94 18.80
N VAL A 43 16.53 10.04 17.82
CA VAL A 43 17.22 8.89 17.21
C VAL A 43 17.83 8.00 18.29
N GLY A 44 17.55 6.69 18.22
CA GLY A 44 17.95 5.68 19.20
C GLY A 44 16.75 5.08 19.93
N ASN A 45 16.02 5.87 20.73
CA ASN A 45 14.88 5.40 21.52
C ASN A 45 13.59 5.46 20.70
N GLY A 46 13.32 4.41 19.94
CA GLY A 46 12.10 4.31 19.16
C GLY A 46 12.10 5.14 17.87
N VAL A 47 13.23 5.72 17.50
CA VAL A 47 13.44 6.39 16.21
C VAL A 47 14.68 5.86 15.51
N LEU A 48 14.56 5.52 14.24
CA LEU A 48 15.67 5.16 13.37
C LEU A 48 15.83 6.20 12.26
N LEU A 49 17.08 6.54 11.93
CA LEU A 49 17.43 7.22 10.67
C LEU A 49 17.93 6.20 9.67
N LYS A 50 17.34 6.14 8.47
CA LYS A 50 17.82 5.26 7.39
C LYS A 50 17.60 5.94 6.04
N ASN A 51 18.66 5.99 5.22
CA ASN A 51 18.64 6.59 3.89
C ASN A 51 18.03 8.02 3.85
N GLY A 52 18.36 8.85 4.85
CA GLY A 52 17.86 10.22 4.95
C GLY A 52 16.41 10.35 5.44
N SER A 53 15.71 9.24 5.73
CA SER A 53 14.36 9.26 6.30
C SER A 53 14.38 8.97 7.80
N VAL A 54 13.45 9.60 8.53
CA VAL A 54 13.21 9.36 9.96
C VAL A 54 12.05 8.38 10.13
N TYR A 55 12.27 7.34 10.92
CA TYR A 55 11.33 6.25 11.17
C TYR A 55 10.99 6.24 12.65
N VAL A 56 9.71 6.30 12.99
CA VAL A 56 9.25 6.26 14.38
C VAL A 56 8.56 4.92 14.64
N GLN A 57 8.85 4.28 15.78
CA GLN A 57 8.22 3.02 16.17
C GLN A 57 6.72 3.21 16.37
N PHE A 58 5.95 2.32 15.73
CA PHE A 58 4.49 2.27 15.84
C PHE A 58 4.01 2.26 17.31
N LYS A 59 4.62 1.44 18.16
CA LYS A 59 4.28 1.38 19.59
C LYS A 59 4.46 2.71 20.31
N ALA A 60 5.50 3.47 19.98
CA ALA A 60 5.76 4.77 20.62
C ALA A 60 4.68 5.80 20.20
N LEU A 61 4.30 5.82 18.92
CA LEU A 61 3.22 6.67 18.42
C LEU A 61 1.87 6.30 19.04
N SER A 62 1.52 5.01 19.04
CA SER A 62 0.27 4.50 19.61
C SER A 62 0.18 4.86 21.09
N ASN A 63 1.21 4.56 21.89
CA ASN A 63 1.20 4.85 23.33
C ASN A 63 1.07 6.35 23.64
N PHE A 64 1.56 7.24 22.77
CA PHE A 64 1.49 8.68 23.02
C PHE A 64 0.11 9.27 22.69
N PHE A 65 -0.41 8.98 21.50
CA PHE A 65 -1.69 9.53 21.06
C PHE A 65 -2.89 8.77 21.61
N TYR A 66 -2.70 7.47 21.85
CA TYR A 66 -3.73 6.51 22.23
C TYR A 66 -3.22 5.58 23.34
N PRO A 67 -2.94 6.10 24.55
CA PRO A 67 -2.28 5.34 25.62
C PRO A 67 -3.06 4.11 26.11
N ASN A 68 -4.36 4.04 25.83
CA ASN A 68 -5.23 2.94 26.22
C ASN A 68 -5.49 1.95 25.07
N ASP A 69 -4.96 2.21 23.87
CA ASP A 69 -5.13 1.29 22.73
C ASP A 69 -4.34 0.00 22.95
N TYR A 70 -5.01 -1.13 22.79
CA TYR A 70 -4.34 -2.42 22.72
C TYR A 70 -3.72 -2.63 21.34
N ILE A 71 -2.40 -2.83 21.29
CA ILE A 71 -1.69 -3.17 20.06
C ILE A 71 -1.71 -4.69 19.88
N LYS A 72 -2.30 -5.15 18.78
CA LYS A 72 -2.27 -6.55 18.35
C LYS A 72 -1.39 -6.72 17.12
N TRP A 73 -0.44 -7.64 17.20
CA TRP A 73 0.34 -8.09 16.04
C TRP A 73 -0.23 -9.38 15.48
N ASP A 74 -0.59 -9.37 14.19
CA ASP A 74 -0.88 -10.56 13.41
C ASP A 74 0.35 -10.92 12.57
N THR A 75 1.05 -11.98 13.00
CA THR A 75 2.25 -12.48 12.32
C THR A 75 1.93 -13.17 11.00
N SER A 76 0.69 -13.62 10.79
CA SER A 76 0.27 -14.27 9.55
C SER A 76 -0.01 -13.28 8.42
N THR A 77 -0.15 -11.99 8.73
CA THR A 77 -0.37 -10.92 7.76
C THR A 77 0.68 -9.80 7.89
N LEU A 78 1.68 -9.97 8.77
CA LEU A 78 2.60 -8.94 9.29
C LEU A 78 1.89 -7.58 9.46
N THR A 79 0.77 -7.59 10.17
CA THR A 79 -0.03 -6.39 10.42
C THR A 79 -0.03 -6.08 11.91
N GLY A 80 0.28 -4.85 12.27
CA GLY A 80 0.12 -4.31 13.61
C GLY A 80 -1.11 -3.42 13.66
N ASN A 81 -2.07 -3.73 14.51
CA ASN A 81 -3.31 -2.98 14.63
C ASN A 81 -3.47 -2.43 16.05
N SER A 82 -3.98 -1.21 16.13
CA SER A 82 -4.64 -0.61 17.29
C SER A 82 -6.07 -0.23 16.90
N GLU A 83 -6.87 0.28 17.83
CA GLU A 83 -8.20 0.80 17.51
C GLU A 83 -8.13 1.96 16.50
N HIS A 84 -7.06 2.74 16.55
CA HIS A 84 -6.90 3.96 15.76
C HIS A 84 -5.85 3.89 14.65
N ILE A 85 -4.95 2.90 14.66
CA ILE A 85 -3.82 2.83 13.72
C ILE A 85 -3.65 1.40 13.20
N THR A 86 -3.52 1.25 11.89
CA THR A 86 -3.11 0.00 11.23
C THR A 86 -1.76 0.18 10.55
N VAL A 87 -0.87 -0.78 10.76
CA VAL A 87 0.50 -0.82 10.25
C VAL A 87 0.71 -2.10 9.47
N TYR A 88 1.20 -1.98 8.25
CA TYR A 88 1.56 -3.12 7.41
C TYR A 88 3.08 -3.24 7.30
N ALA A 89 3.65 -4.34 7.80
CA ALA A 89 5.06 -4.69 7.67
C ALA A 89 5.33 -5.49 6.37
N ARG A 90 4.70 -5.07 5.27
CA ARG A 90 4.84 -5.74 3.97
C ARG A 90 6.17 -5.35 3.31
N PRO A 91 6.79 -6.24 2.51
CA PRO A 91 8.07 -5.94 1.84
C PRO A 91 8.00 -4.78 0.84
N LEU A 92 6.80 -4.47 0.35
CA LEU A 92 6.50 -3.40 -0.60
C LEU A 92 5.25 -2.66 -0.13
N THR A 93 5.18 -1.35 -0.41
CA THR A 93 3.91 -0.63 -0.36
C THR A 93 3.01 -1.08 -1.51
N ASP A 94 1.69 -0.85 -1.39
CA ASP A 94 0.76 -1.25 -2.44
C ASP A 94 1.07 -0.57 -3.78
N ASN A 95 1.46 0.72 -3.78
CA ASN A 95 1.90 1.43 -4.99
C ASN A 95 3.18 0.82 -5.60
N GLN A 96 4.15 0.39 -4.79
CA GLN A 96 5.35 -0.28 -5.29
C GLN A 96 5.01 -1.65 -5.89
N ALA A 97 4.11 -2.41 -5.27
CA ALA A 97 3.66 -3.69 -5.76
C ALA A 97 2.85 -3.56 -7.06
N LEU A 98 1.95 -2.57 -7.16
CA LEU A 98 1.21 -2.24 -8.39
C LEU A 98 2.17 -1.86 -9.51
N THR A 99 3.11 -0.94 -9.27
CA THR A 99 4.12 -0.53 -10.26
C THR A 99 4.92 -1.72 -10.79
N LEU A 100 5.35 -2.64 -9.91
CA LEU A 100 6.06 -3.85 -10.31
C LEU A 100 5.19 -4.78 -11.18
N ALA A 101 3.93 -5.00 -10.79
CA ALA A 101 3.00 -5.83 -11.56
C ALA A 101 2.73 -5.21 -12.94
N THR A 102 2.40 -3.93 -13.00
CA THR A 102 2.15 -3.19 -14.25
C THR A 102 3.35 -3.26 -15.18
N ASN A 103 4.57 -3.04 -14.68
CA ASN A 103 5.78 -3.16 -15.49
C ASN A 103 5.97 -4.58 -16.04
N ALA A 104 5.74 -5.61 -15.21
CA ALA A 104 5.83 -7.01 -15.61
C ALA A 104 4.78 -7.41 -16.66
N MET A 105 3.62 -6.74 -16.66
CA MET A 105 2.52 -6.98 -17.59
C MET A 105 2.53 -6.10 -18.84
N SER A 106 3.35 -5.04 -18.88
CA SER A 106 3.35 -4.00 -19.93
C SER A 106 3.31 -4.51 -21.37
N LYS A 107 3.92 -5.67 -21.64
CA LYS A 107 3.98 -6.30 -22.99
C LYS A 107 2.97 -7.44 -23.20
N LYS A 108 2.14 -7.76 -22.20
CA LYS A 108 1.12 -8.82 -22.29
C LYS A 108 -0.05 -8.30 -23.12
N LYS A 109 -0.46 -9.09 -24.13
CA LYS A 109 -1.59 -8.75 -25.02
C LYS A 109 -2.84 -8.29 -24.27
N TYR A 110 -3.26 -9.01 -23.24
CA TYR A 110 -4.49 -8.67 -22.51
C TYR A 110 -4.34 -7.42 -21.62
N TRP A 111 -3.14 -7.07 -21.16
CA TRP A 111 -2.89 -5.80 -20.47
C TRP A 111 -3.08 -4.61 -21.39
N ILE A 112 -2.50 -4.70 -22.61
CA ILE A 112 -2.68 -3.70 -23.65
C ILE A 112 -4.17 -3.57 -24.02
N GLN A 113 -4.88 -4.69 -24.16
CA GLN A 113 -6.32 -4.69 -24.44
C GLN A 113 -7.14 -4.07 -23.30
N PHE A 114 -6.84 -4.39 -22.05
CA PHE A 114 -7.54 -3.86 -20.88
C PHE A 114 -7.43 -2.33 -20.82
N HIS A 115 -6.22 -1.77 -20.95
CA HIS A 115 -6.04 -0.33 -21.01
C HIS A 115 -6.71 0.32 -22.22
N LYS A 116 -6.64 -0.33 -23.39
CA LYS A 116 -7.32 0.17 -24.60
C LYS A 116 -8.83 0.26 -24.35
N ASN A 117 -9.44 -0.80 -23.83
CA ASN A 117 -10.87 -0.82 -23.51
C ASN A 117 -11.23 0.26 -22.48
N ASN A 118 -10.45 0.39 -21.38
CA ASN A 118 -10.73 1.40 -20.36
C ASN A 118 -10.65 2.83 -20.92
N VAL A 119 -9.64 3.14 -21.74
CA VAL A 119 -9.46 4.47 -22.34
C VAL A 119 -10.51 4.75 -23.42
N GLU A 120 -10.82 3.78 -24.29
CA GLU A 120 -11.80 3.97 -25.37
C GLU A 120 -13.24 4.03 -24.87
N ILE A 121 -13.58 3.25 -23.85
CA ILE A 121 -14.95 3.15 -23.31
C ILE A 121 -15.17 4.14 -22.15
N GLY A 122 -14.09 4.65 -21.54
CA GLY A 122 -14.16 5.60 -20.43
C GLY A 122 -14.67 4.97 -19.12
N LEU A 123 -14.43 3.67 -18.93
CA LEU A 123 -14.90 2.95 -17.75
C LEU A 123 -14.07 3.32 -16.51
N PRO A 124 -14.68 3.39 -15.32
CA PRO A 124 -13.94 3.54 -14.07
C PRO A 124 -13.00 2.35 -13.87
N GLU A 125 -11.81 2.63 -13.34
CA GLU A 125 -10.81 1.61 -13.02
C GLU A 125 -10.59 1.58 -11.50
N SER A 126 -10.53 0.37 -10.94
CA SER A 126 -10.11 0.15 -9.57
C SER A 126 -8.97 -0.87 -9.53
N GLU A 127 -8.05 -0.64 -8.60
CA GLU A 127 -6.87 -1.48 -8.43
C GLU A 127 -6.61 -1.75 -6.94
N TYR A 128 -6.15 -2.96 -6.63
CA TYR A 128 -5.73 -3.31 -5.27
C TYR A 128 -4.73 -4.46 -5.25
N ILE A 129 -4.05 -4.60 -4.11
CA ILE A 129 -3.10 -5.69 -3.86
C ILE A 129 -3.64 -6.64 -2.79
N GLN A 130 -3.66 -7.93 -3.10
CA GLN A 130 -3.93 -9.01 -2.14
C GLN A 130 -2.62 -9.76 -1.84
N TRP A 131 -2.17 -9.65 -0.60
CA TRP A 131 -0.96 -10.35 -0.16
C TRP A 131 -1.28 -11.77 0.32
N ASN A 132 -0.40 -12.72 0.01
CA ASN A 132 -0.46 -14.04 0.63
C ASN A 132 0.10 -13.99 2.08
N LYS A 133 -0.24 -14.97 2.91
CA LYS A 133 0.18 -14.97 4.33
C LYS A 133 1.70 -14.91 4.54
N SER A 134 2.48 -15.55 3.66
CA SER A 134 3.95 -15.55 3.78
C SER A 134 4.62 -14.28 3.24
N LEU A 135 3.85 -13.36 2.65
CA LEU A 135 4.32 -12.15 1.96
C LEU A 135 5.43 -12.39 0.92
N THR A 136 5.51 -13.62 0.42
CA THR A 136 6.38 -13.98 -0.70
C THR A 136 5.60 -14.01 -2.00
N LYS A 137 4.28 -13.79 -1.94
CA LYS A 137 3.43 -13.59 -3.10
C LYS A 137 2.43 -12.48 -2.86
N PHE A 138 2.07 -11.78 -3.93
CA PHE A 138 0.90 -10.92 -3.95
C PHE A 138 0.17 -11.08 -5.28
N LYS A 139 -1.13 -10.82 -5.26
CA LYS A 139 -1.97 -10.69 -6.45
C LYS A 139 -2.27 -9.20 -6.64
N ALA A 140 -1.89 -8.65 -7.79
CA ALA A 140 -2.37 -7.36 -8.24
C ALA A 140 -3.65 -7.57 -9.05
N VAL A 141 -4.72 -6.89 -8.65
CA VAL A 141 -6.03 -6.98 -9.30
C VAL A 141 -6.37 -5.62 -9.87
N PHE A 142 -6.74 -5.62 -11.14
CA PHE A 142 -7.26 -4.47 -11.88
C PHE A 142 -8.66 -4.83 -12.33
N HIS A 143 -9.60 -3.92 -12.13
CA HIS A 143 -10.99 -4.11 -12.47
C HIS A 143 -11.55 -2.87 -13.14
N SER A 144 -12.39 -3.08 -14.14
CA SER A 144 -13.13 -2.00 -14.78
C SER A 144 -14.53 -2.48 -15.15
N ASP A 145 -15.52 -1.77 -14.65
CA ASP A 145 -16.94 -2.09 -14.81
C ASP A 145 -17.76 -0.86 -15.17
N GLY A 146 -18.82 -1.06 -15.95
CA GLY A 146 -19.74 0.02 -16.25
C GLY A 146 -20.68 -0.27 -17.41
N ILE A 147 -21.75 0.53 -17.48
CA ILE A 147 -22.76 0.42 -18.53
C ILE A 147 -22.48 1.48 -19.59
N VAL A 148 -22.31 1.06 -20.84
CA VAL A 148 -22.16 1.96 -21.99
C VAL A 148 -23.05 1.46 -23.13
N GLY A 149 -24.05 2.27 -23.48
CA GLY A 149 -25.11 1.86 -24.40
C GLY A 149 -25.88 0.65 -23.87
N ASP A 150 -26.06 -0.35 -24.73
CA ASP A 150 -26.79 -1.58 -24.40
C ASP A 150 -25.91 -2.65 -23.73
N TYR A 151 -24.71 -2.31 -23.27
CA TYR A 151 -23.75 -3.26 -22.72
C TYR A 151 -23.34 -2.90 -21.29
N ASN A 152 -23.29 -3.93 -20.45
CA ASN A 152 -22.64 -3.91 -19.15
C ASN A 152 -21.27 -4.57 -19.29
N TYR A 153 -20.23 -3.75 -19.28
CA TYR A 153 -18.84 -4.16 -19.36
C TYR A 153 -18.31 -4.55 -17.99
N SER A 154 -17.51 -5.61 -17.94
CA SER A 154 -16.85 -6.07 -16.72
C SER A 154 -15.54 -6.75 -17.09
N TYR A 155 -14.44 -6.02 -17.01
CA TYR A 155 -13.09 -6.51 -17.29
C TYR A 155 -12.31 -6.67 -15.99
N SER A 156 -11.47 -7.71 -15.91
CA SER A 156 -10.51 -7.82 -14.83
C SER A 156 -9.21 -8.45 -15.29
N ILE A 157 -8.11 -7.97 -14.70
CA ILE A 157 -6.81 -8.62 -14.76
C ILE A 157 -6.40 -9.00 -13.35
N GLU A 158 -5.95 -10.24 -13.20
CA GLU A 158 -5.28 -10.71 -11.99
C GLU A 158 -3.85 -11.17 -12.33
N ALA A 159 -2.87 -10.55 -11.70
CA ALA A 159 -1.47 -10.95 -11.81
C ALA A 159 -0.91 -11.40 -10.47
N GLU A 160 -0.52 -12.67 -10.38
CA GLU A 160 0.24 -13.16 -9.22
C GLU A 160 1.72 -12.88 -9.42
N MET A 161 2.31 -12.17 -8.47
CA MET A 161 3.73 -11.89 -8.38
C MET A 161 4.33 -12.71 -7.24
N THR A 162 5.40 -13.44 -7.51
CA THR A 162 6.13 -14.23 -6.51
C THR A 162 7.55 -13.67 -6.36
N LYS A 163 7.97 -13.49 -5.10
CA LYS A 163 9.34 -13.13 -4.74
C LYS A 163 10.28 -14.28 -5.04
N LYS A 164 11.31 -14.02 -5.84
CA LYS A 164 12.42 -14.94 -6.13
C LYS A 164 13.73 -14.24 -5.78
N ALA A 165 14.39 -14.70 -4.72
CA ALA A 165 15.54 -14.05 -4.12
C ALA A 165 15.28 -12.55 -3.83
N ASN A 166 15.87 -11.65 -4.63
CA ASN A 166 15.77 -10.20 -4.47
C ASN A 166 14.81 -9.54 -5.47
N ASP A 167 14.10 -10.30 -6.29
CA ASP A 167 13.22 -9.78 -7.35
C ASP A 167 11.79 -10.35 -7.26
N TRP A 168 10.86 -9.72 -7.98
CA TRP A 168 9.46 -10.12 -8.09
C TRP A 168 9.14 -10.54 -9.51
N THR A 169 8.64 -11.76 -9.68
CA THR A 169 8.33 -12.32 -11.01
C THR A 169 6.86 -12.68 -11.12
N ILE A 170 6.25 -12.40 -12.27
CA ILE A 170 4.88 -12.82 -12.54
C ILE A 170 4.82 -14.35 -12.68
N THR A 171 3.99 -14.99 -11.86
CA THR A 171 3.79 -16.44 -11.84
C THR A 171 2.43 -16.85 -12.37
N SER A 172 1.44 -15.96 -12.34
CA SER A 172 0.13 -16.15 -12.98
C SER A 172 -0.36 -14.84 -13.56
N PHE A 173 -1.07 -14.90 -14.68
CA PHE A 173 -1.69 -13.75 -15.32
C PHE A 173 -3.00 -14.20 -15.96
N ASN A 174 -4.12 -13.73 -15.41
CA ASN A 174 -5.46 -14.07 -15.87
C ASN A 174 -6.18 -12.80 -16.33
N TYR A 175 -6.92 -12.92 -17.41
CA TYR A 175 -7.82 -11.89 -17.91
C TYR A 175 -9.24 -12.44 -17.91
N PHE A 176 -10.17 -11.64 -17.41
CA PHE A 176 -11.58 -11.98 -17.33
C PHE A 176 -12.37 -10.91 -18.08
N ASP A 177 -13.26 -11.37 -18.95
CA ASP A 177 -14.22 -10.53 -19.67
C ASP A 177 -15.62 -11.09 -19.41
N GLY A 178 -16.40 -10.33 -18.65
CA GLY A 178 -17.79 -10.62 -18.30
C GLY A 178 -18.79 -9.75 -19.04
N THR A 179 -18.37 -9.09 -20.13
CA THR A 179 -19.22 -8.17 -20.89
C THR A 179 -20.48 -8.87 -21.36
N ARG A 180 -21.62 -8.23 -21.12
CA ARG A 180 -22.95 -8.75 -21.47
C ARG A 180 -23.89 -7.65 -21.91
N ILE A 181 -24.92 -8.02 -22.66
CA ILE A 181 -26.02 -7.09 -22.96
C ILE A 181 -26.70 -6.69 -21.66
N TYR A 182 -26.88 -5.39 -21.47
CA TYR A 182 -27.58 -4.81 -20.34
C TYR A 182 -29.07 -4.75 -20.64
N TYR A 183 -29.86 -5.48 -19.85
CA TYR A 183 -31.31 -5.35 -19.82
C TYR A 183 -31.66 -4.49 -18.60
N PRO A 184 -32.23 -3.29 -18.78
CA PRO A 184 -32.56 -2.38 -17.68
C PRO A 184 -33.66 -2.89 -16.74
#